data_AF-A0A832U457-F1
#
_entry.id   AF-A0A832U457-F1
#
_cell.length_a   1.000
_cell.length_b   1.000
_cell.length_c   1.000
_cell.angle_alpha   90.00
_cell.angle_beta   90.00
_cell.angle_gamma   90.00
#
_symmetry.space_group_name_H-M   'P 1'
#
loop_
_entity.id
_entity.type
_entity.pdbx_description
1 polymer ?
#
loop_
_entity_poly.entity_id
_entity_poly.type
_entity_poly.pdbx_seq_one_letter_code
_entity_poly.pdbx_strand_id
1 'polypeptide(L)'
;VQAVLFGDGGITTLGANIINMGVIGGFVGFYTFKGLMGMTRNMPVSVFFAAWLACLIPAIACAIEMFLAGTFPLAEGLVAMGIYHAIIGVIEGFVTVAAVYLITTARPDLVDTGVTAPAGA
;
A
#
# COMPACT_ATOMS: atom_id res chain seq x y z
N VAL A 1 -8.89 15.60 2.63
CA VAL A 1 -8.41 16.02 3.97
C VAL A 1 -6.95 16.46 3.91
N GLN A 2 -6.01 15.59 3.49
CA GLN A 2 -4.57 15.92 3.38
C GLN A 2 -4.29 17.26 2.67
N ALA A 3 -4.75 17.43 1.43
CA ALA A 3 -4.46 18.64 0.65
C ALA A 3 -5.07 19.94 1.22
N VAL A 4 -6.28 19.87 1.81
CA VAL A 4 -7.03 21.08 2.24
C VAL A 4 -6.72 21.47 3.69
N LEU A 5 -6.65 20.50 4.60
CA LEU A 5 -6.50 20.75 6.03
C LEU A 5 -5.05 20.64 6.52
N PHE A 6 -4.26 19.76 5.91
CA PHE A 6 -2.87 19.52 6.31
C PHE A 6 -1.85 20.16 5.36
N GLY A 7 -2.31 20.74 4.25
CA GLY A 7 -1.42 21.30 3.22
C GLY A 7 -0.51 20.24 2.58
N ASP A 8 -0.85 18.96 2.73
CA ASP A 8 -0.07 17.83 2.24
C ASP A 8 -0.65 17.35 0.91
N GLY A 9 0.06 17.67 -0.17
CA GLY A 9 -0.39 17.54 -1.55
C GLY A 9 -1.05 18.81 -2.10
N GLY A 10 -0.93 19.03 -3.41
CA GLY A 10 -1.51 20.17 -4.11
C GLY A 10 -2.97 19.96 -4.51
N ILE A 11 -3.77 21.04 -4.49
CA ILE A 11 -5.16 21.00 -4.98
C ILE A 11 -5.20 20.68 -6.49
N THR A 12 -4.24 21.21 -7.25
CA THR A 12 -4.10 20.92 -8.68
C THR A 12 -3.57 19.52 -8.96
N THR A 13 -2.82 18.92 -8.03
CA THR A 13 -2.28 17.56 -8.14
C THR A 13 -3.18 16.52 -7.48
N LEU A 14 -4.34 16.90 -6.94
CA LEU A 14 -5.23 16.02 -6.19
C LEU A 14 -5.65 14.80 -7.02
N GLY A 15 -5.91 14.98 -8.31
CA GLY A 15 -6.28 13.89 -9.21
C GLY A 15 -5.19 12.83 -9.33
N ALA A 16 -3.95 13.24 -9.59
CA ALA A 16 -2.79 12.34 -9.64
C ALA A 16 -2.56 11.63 -8.30
N ASN A 17 -2.68 12.35 -7.18
CA ASN A 17 -2.54 11.76 -5.84
C ASN A 17 -3.62 10.70 -5.56
N ILE A 18 -4.87 10.96 -5.94
CA ILE A 18 -5.97 9.98 -5.79
C ILE A 18 -5.75 8.76 -6.70
N ILE A 19 -5.28 8.97 -7.93
CA ILE A 19 -4.96 7.87 -8.86
C ILE A 19 -3.87 6.99 -8.25
N ASN A 20 -2.77 7.56 -7.76
CA ASN A 20 -1.68 6.79 -7.17
C ASN A 20 -2.12 6.05 -5.89
N MET A 21 -2.57 6.78 -4.88
CA MET A 21 -2.82 6.18 -3.56
C MET A 21 -4.15 5.44 -3.46
N GLY A 22 -5.21 6.02 -4.02
CA GLY A 22 -6.56 5.47 -3.91
C GLY A 22 -6.84 4.36 -4.93
N VAL A 23 -6.46 4.58 -6.18
CA VAL A 23 -6.77 3.65 -7.27
C VAL A 23 -5.67 2.60 -7.41
N ILE A 24 -4.45 3.00 -7.78
CA ILE A 24 -3.33 2.07 -8.01
C ILE A 24 -3.00 1.33 -6.71
N GLY A 25 -2.80 2.05 -5.60
CA GLY A 25 -2.50 1.44 -4.29
C GLY A 25 -3.60 0.48 -3.83
N GLY A 26 -4.86 0.90 -3.93
CA GLY A 26 -6.02 0.08 -3.57
C GLY A 26 -6.10 -1.22 -4.36
N PHE A 27 -5.98 -1.15 -5.69
CA PHE A 27 -6.02 -2.35 -6.54
C PHE A 27 -4.80 -3.25 -6.36
N VAL A 28 -3.60 -2.69 -6.26
CA VAL A 28 -2.37 -3.45 -6.01
C VAL A 28 -2.48 -4.19 -4.69
N GLY A 29 -2.90 -3.53 -3.62
CA GLY A 29 -3.11 -4.17 -2.32
C GLY A 29 -4.14 -5.29 -2.38
N PHE A 30 -5.33 -5.02 -2.94
CA PHE A 30 -6.42 -6.00 -3.01
C PHE A 30 -6.05 -7.25 -3.81
N TYR A 31 -5.54 -7.08 -5.03
CA TYR A 31 -5.22 -8.22 -5.89
C TYR A 31 -3.99 -8.97 -5.42
N THR A 32 -2.99 -8.28 -4.84
CA THR A 32 -1.85 -8.95 -4.22
C THR A 32 -2.29 -9.80 -3.04
N PHE A 33 -3.13 -9.25 -2.14
CA PHE A 33 -3.67 -10.00 -1.02
C PHE A 33 -4.46 -11.22 -1.50
N LYS A 34 -5.39 -11.04 -2.45
CA LYS A 34 -6.22 -12.12 -2.97
C LYS A 34 -5.38 -13.22 -3.64
N GLY A 35 -4.39 -12.85 -4.45
CA GLY A 35 -3.49 -13.78 -5.11
C GLY A 35 -2.62 -14.56 -4.12
N LEU A 36 -1.98 -13.86 -3.19
CA LEU A 36 -1.12 -14.49 -2.18
C LEU A 36 -1.90 -15.34 -1.19
N MET A 37 -3.12 -14.95 -0.81
CA MET A 37 -3.98 -15.78 0.03
C MET A 37 -4.35 -17.08 -0.66
N GLY A 38 -4.65 -17.04 -1.96
CA GLY A 38 -4.96 -18.24 -2.74
C GLY A 38 -3.77 -19.20 -2.86
N MET A 39 -2.54 -18.67 -2.90
CA MET A 39 -1.31 -19.46 -3.04
C MET A 39 -0.76 -19.95 -1.69
N THR A 40 -0.59 -19.05 -0.74
CA THR A 40 0.14 -19.30 0.51
C THR A 40 -0.77 -19.82 1.62
N ARG A 41 -2.07 -19.48 1.57
CA ARG A 41 -3.02 -19.63 2.68
C ARG A 41 -2.53 -19.05 4.02
N ASN A 42 -1.57 -18.12 3.96
CA ASN A 42 -0.96 -17.50 5.13
C ASN A 42 -1.32 -16.01 5.14
N MET A 43 -2.20 -15.63 6.07
CA MET A 43 -2.71 -14.26 6.15
C MET A 43 -1.63 -13.24 6.49
N PRO A 44 -0.79 -13.41 7.54
CA PRO A 44 0.29 -12.47 7.83
C PRO A 44 1.21 -12.20 6.63
N VAL A 45 1.63 -13.25 5.92
CA VAL A 45 2.51 -13.11 4.75
C VAL A 45 1.79 -12.39 3.61
N SER A 46 0.54 -12.75 3.34
CA SER A 46 -0.24 -12.16 2.24
C SER A 46 -0.54 -10.68 2.50
N VAL A 47 -0.88 -10.32 3.73
CA VAL A 47 -1.12 -8.92 4.14
C VAL A 47 0.16 -8.10 4.07
N PHE A 48 1.29 -8.63 4.55
CA PHE A 48 2.57 -7.93 4.52
C PHE A 48 2.95 -7.51 3.10
N PHE A 49 2.97 -8.47 2.17
CA PHE A 49 3.36 -8.17 0.79
C PHE A 49 2.31 -7.34 0.05
N ALA A 50 1.02 -7.49 0.37
CA ALA A 50 -0.02 -6.62 -0.18
C ALA A 50 0.18 -5.16 0.21
N ALA A 51 0.43 -4.88 1.48
CA ALA A 51 0.70 -3.52 1.96
C ALA A 51 2.03 -2.98 1.42
N TRP A 52 3.09 -3.79 1.43
CA TRP A 52 4.40 -3.39 0.90
C TRP A 52 4.32 -2.98 -0.58
N LEU A 53 3.67 -3.80 -1.42
CA LEU A 53 3.47 -3.49 -2.83
C LEU A 53 2.50 -2.31 -3.04
N ALA A 54 1.47 -2.18 -2.21
CA ALA A 54 0.55 -1.04 -2.25
C ALA A 54 1.23 0.29 -1.88
N CYS A 55 2.36 0.28 -1.16
CA CYS A 55 3.22 1.46 -0.98
C CYS A 55 4.15 1.69 -2.16
N LEU A 56 4.84 0.64 -2.62
CA LEU A 56 5.93 0.77 -3.60
C LEU A 56 5.42 1.09 -5.01
N ILE A 57 4.38 0.39 -5.48
CA ILE A 57 3.94 0.51 -6.87
C ILE A 57 3.35 1.90 -7.18
N PRO A 58 2.49 2.50 -6.32
CA PRO A 58 2.06 3.89 -6.50
C PRO A 58 3.19 4.90 -6.48
N ALA A 59 4.25 4.66 -5.69
CA ALA A 59 5.39 5.57 -5.65
C ALA A 59 6.17 5.57 -6.97
N ILE A 60 6.33 4.39 -7.57
CA ILE A 60 6.94 4.25 -8.90
C ILE A 60 6.06 4.93 -9.97
N ALA A 61 4.74 4.74 -9.90
CA ALA A 61 3.79 5.42 -10.80
C ALA A 61 3.90 6.95 -10.66
N CYS A 62 3.93 7.47 -9.43
CA CYS A 62 4.12 8.90 -9.16
C CYS A 62 5.44 9.44 -9.73
N ALA A 63 6.55 8.70 -9.62
CA ALA A 63 7.83 9.09 -10.22
C ALA A 63 7.75 9.20 -11.76
N ILE A 64 7.02 8.29 -12.41
CA ILE A 64 6.78 8.34 -13.86
C ILE A 64 5.89 9.55 -14.21
N GLU A 65 4.83 9.79 -13.46
CA GLU A 65 3.96 10.96 -13.67
C GLU A 65 4.72 12.28 -13.53
N MET A 66 5.61 12.40 -12.53
CA MET A 66 6.48 13.57 -12.36
C MET A 66 7.44 13.77 -13.54
N PHE A 67 8.00 12.69 -14.07
CA PHE A 67 8.82 12.75 -15.28
C PHE A 67 8.00 13.23 -16.49
N LEU A 68 6.81 12.68 -16.70
CA LEU A 68 5.90 13.10 -17.78
C LEU A 68 5.44 14.56 -17.62
N ALA A 69 5.32 15.04 -16.39
CA ALA A 69 5.03 16.44 -16.07
C ALA A 69 6.23 17.38 -16.25
N GLY A 70 7.43 16.84 -16.55
CA GLY A 70 8.65 17.62 -16.74
C GLY A 70 9.24 18.19 -15.45
N THR A 71 8.86 17.65 -14.29
CA THR A 71 9.29 18.18 -12.98
C THR A 71 10.48 17.43 -12.38
N PHE A 72 10.76 16.21 -12.85
CA PHE A 72 11.81 15.37 -12.28
C PHE A 72 12.45 14.45 -13.34
N PRO A 73 13.77 14.21 -13.28
CA PRO A 73 14.40 13.24 -14.18
C PRO A 73 14.02 11.80 -13.80
N LEU A 74 13.78 10.96 -14.81
CA LEU A 74 13.15 9.65 -14.62
C LEU A 74 14.00 8.70 -13.76
N ALA A 75 15.30 8.60 -14.03
CA ALA A 75 16.16 7.62 -13.37
C ALA A 75 16.30 7.92 -11.87
N GLU A 76 16.62 9.16 -11.53
CA GLU A 76 16.75 9.63 -10.15
C GLU A 76 15.40 9.61 -9.44
N GLY A 77 14.30 9.93 -10.13
CA GLY A 77 12.94 9.85 -9.60
C GLY A 77 12.56 8.43 -9.21
N LEU A 78 12.81 7.45 -10.09
CA LEU A 78 12.57 6.04 -9.82
C LEU A 78 13.43 5.52 -8.68
N VAL A 79 14.71 5.89 -8.65
CA VAL A 79 15.65 5.49 -7.59
C VAL A 79 15.22 6.08 -6.24
N ALA A 80 14.97 7.39 -6.17
CA ALA A 80 14.57 8.05 -4.94
C ALA A 80 13.21 7.53 -4.45
N MET A 81 12.16 7.64 -5.26
CA MET A 81 10.82 7.21 -4.86
C MET A 81 10.79 5.72 -4.57
N GLY A 82 11.44 4.90 -5.39
CA GLY A 82 11.51 3.45 -5.19
C GLY A 82 12.22 3.05 -3.90
N ILE A 83 13.40 3.59 -3.61
CA ILE A 83 14.17 3.21 -2.41
C ILE A 83 13.45 3.66 -1.14
N TYR A 84 13.00 4.91 -1.06
CA TYR A 84 12.30 5.40 0.12
C TYR A 84 11.01 4.61 0.36
N HIS A 85 10.24 4.33 -0.69
CA HIS A 85 8.98 3.60 -0.55
C HIS A 85 9.17 2.10 -0.29
N ALA A 86 10.27 1.50 -0.78
CA ALA A 86 10.63 0.14 -0.44
C ALA A 86 10.97 0.01 1.06
N ILE A 87 11.68 0.98 1.63
CA ILE A 87 12.06 0.99 3.05
C ILE A 87 10.84 1.25 3.94
N ILE A 88 10.11 2.35 3.72
CA ILE A 88 8.92 2.65 4.54
C ILE A 88 7.81 1.61 4.32
N GLY A 89 7.72 1.03 3.13
CA GLY A 89 6.77 -0.03 2.84
C GLY A 89 6.98 -1.28 3.71
N VAL A 90 8.23 -1.55 4.16
CA VAL A 90 8.48 -2.65 5.11
C VAL A 90 7.79 -2.35 6.44
N ILE A 91 7.89 -1.11 6.91
CA ILE A 91 7.22 -0.65 8.12
C ILE A 91 5.70 -0.75 7.93
N GLU A 92 5.17 -0.26 6.81
CA GLU A 92 3.74 -0.34 6.50
C GLU A 92 3.23 -1.79 6.45
N GLY A 93 4.04 -2.71 5.90
CA GLY A 93 3.74 -4.14 5.90
C GLY A 93 3.52 -4.68 7.31
N PHE A 94 4.43 -4.38 8.25
CA PHE A 94 4.29 -4.80 9.64
C PHE A 94 3.12 -4.11 10.34
N VAL A 95 2.94 -2.80 10.13
CA VAL A 95 1.83 -2.03 10.70
C VAL A 95 0.49 -2.60 10.24
N THR A 96 0.37 -2.94 8.96
CA THR A 96 -0.86 -3.50 8.38
C THR A 96 -1.13 -4.90 8.91
N VAL A 97 -0.11 -5.75 9.02
CA VAL A 97 -0.26 -7.09 9.66
C VAL A 97 -0.75 -6.95 11.10
N ALA A 98 -0.16 -6.04 11.88
CA ALA A 98 -0.60 -5.78 13.25
C ALA A 98 -2.04 -5.26 13.29
N ALA A 99 -2.42 -4.32 12.42
CA ALA A 99 -3.78 -3.80 12.34
C ALA A 99 -4.79 -4.91 12.00
N VAL A 100 -4.51 -5.74 10.99
CA VAL A 100 -5.38 -6.86 10.62
C VAL A 100 -5.48 -7.89 11.74
N TYR A 101 -4.37 -8.21 12.42
CA TYR A 101 -4.38 -9.09 13.58
C TYR A 101 -5.27 -8.54 14.70
N LEU A 102 -5.15 -7.26 15.03
CA LEU A 102 -5.97 -6.62 16.07
C LEU A 102 -7.46 -6.59 15.68
N ILE A 103 -7.78 -6.29 14.42
CA ILE A 103 -9.16 -6.30 13.91
C ILE A 103 -9.75 -7.69 13.99
N THR A 104 -9.04 -8.71 13.50
CA THR A 104 -9.51 -10.10 13.52
C THR A 104 -9.67 -10.65 14.94
N THR A 105 -8.88 -10.16 15.90
CA THR A 105 -8.99 -10.52 17.32
C THR A 105 -10.14 -9.79 18.01
N ALA A 106 -10.30 -8.48 17.78
CA ALA A 106 -11.31 -7.66 18.45
C ALA A 106 -12.71 -7.81 17.83
N ARG A 107 -12.78 -8.11 16.53
CA ARG A 107 -14.00 -8.21 15.72
C ARG A 107 -13.94 -9.44 14.80
N PRO A 108 -13.95 -10.66 15.37
CA PRO A 108 -13.91 -11.89 14.58
C PRO A 108 -15.12 -12.03 13.64
N ASP A 109 -16.23 -11.34 13.94
CA ASP A 109 -17.43 -11.29 13.11
C ASP A 109 -17.21 -10.62 11.74
N LEU A 110 -16.15 -9.83 11.56
CA LEU A 110 -15.79 -9.22 10.28
C LEU A 110 -15.01 -10.17 9.35
N VAL A 111 -14.64 -11.35 9.83
CA VAL A 111 -13.75 -12.29 9.15
C VAL A 111 -14.53 -13.54 8.73
N ASP A 112 -15.44 -13.39 7.78
CA ASP A 112 -16.28 -14.50 7.29
C ASP A 112 -15.64 -15.30 6.13
N THR A 113 -14.31 -15.22 5.97
CA THR A 113 -13.61 -15.66 4.74
C THR A 113 -12.63 -16.81 4.97
N GLY A 114 -12.90 -17.79 5.83
CA GLY A 114 -12.03 -18.98 5.95
C GLY A 114 -10.54 -18.68 6.25
N VAL A 115 -10.26 -17.45 6.69
CA VAL A 115 -8.97 -16.99 7.17
C VAL A 115 -8.91 -17.41 8.62
N THR A 116 -8.28 -18.57 8.88
CA THR A 116 -7.97 -18.93 10.26
C THR A 116 -7.02 -17.89 10.81
N ALA A 117 -7.42 -17.24 11.90
CA ALA A 117 -6.54 -16.39 12.69
C ALA A 117 -5.22 -17.15 12.94
N PRO A 118 -4.06 -16.46 12.88
CA PRO A 118 -2.80 -17.10 13.22
C PRO A 118 -2.96 -17.73 14.61
N ALA A 119 -2.71 -19.05 14.69
CA ALA A 119 -2.74 -19.76 15.96
C ALA A 119 -1.80 -19.02 16.91
N GLY A 120 -2.33 -18.64 18.07
CA GLY A 120 -1.57 -17.98 19.11
C GLY A 120 -0.28 -18.75 19.39
N ALA A 121 0.82 -18.02 19.45
CA ALA A 121 2.08 -18.51 19.99
C ALA A 121 1.90 -18.95 21.45
#